data_AF-E3CWE1-F1
#
_entry.id   AF-E3CWE1-F1
#
_cell.length_a   1.000
_cell.length_b   1.000
_cell.length_c   1.000
_cell.angle_alpha   90.00
_cell.angle_beta   90.00
_cell.angle_gamma   90.00
#
_symmetry.space_group_name_H-M   'P 1'
#
loop_
_entity.id
_entity.type
_entity.pdbx_description
1 polymer ?
#
loop_
_entity_poly.entity_id
_entity_poly.type
_entity_poly.pdbx_seq_one_letter_code
_entity_poly.pdbx_strand_id
1 'polypeptide(L)' 'MQTKLTLRLEEDLIRRAKRASARTGKSVSQMVGDFFRTLEQDPAQEELSPRVKALLGVLPPSVCEEDWRAHLEEKHQ' A
#
# COMPACT_ATOMS: atom_id res chain seq x y z
N MET A 1 19.21 14.24 -10.36
CA MET A 1 20.00 13.61 -11.45
C MET A 1 19.30 12.33 -11.87
N GLN A 2 19.22 12.03 -13.16
CA GLN A 2 18.67 10.74 -13.63
C GLN A 2 19.83 9.78 -13.89
N THR A 3 19.86 8.66 -13.17
CA THR A 3 20.87 7.60 -13.33
C THR A 3 20.23 6.37 -13.96
N LYS A 4 21.02 5.62 -14.75
CA LYS A 4 20.55 4.44 -15.45
C LYS A 4 20.81 3.19 -14.60
N LEU A 5 19.74 2.50 -14.22
CA LEU A 5 19.81 1.17 -13.63
C LEU A 5 19.64 0.11 -14.72
N THR A 6 20.56 -0.84 -14.80
CA THR A 6 20.48 -1.98 -15.74
C THR A 6 20.27 -3.26 -14.94
N LEU A 7 19.19 -3.98 -15.20
CA LEU A 7 18.82 -5.22 -14.50
C LEU A 7 18.96 -6.42 -15.45
N ARG A 8 19.45 -7.54 -14.93
CA ARG A 8 19.38 -8.84 -15.62
C ARG A 8 18.10 -9.54 -15.17
N LEU A 9 17.24 -9.87 -16.12
CA LEU A 9 15.92 -10.46 -15.88
C LEU A 9 15.64 -11.51 -16.95
N GLU A 10 14.81 -12.49 -16.62
CA GLU A 10 14.30 -13.46 -17.58
C GLU A 10 13.52 -12.80 -18.71
N GLU A 11 13.67 -13.32 -19.94
CA GLU A 11 13.06 -12.72 -21.13
C GLU A 11 11.53 -12.63 -21.02
N ASP A 12 10.90 -13.66 -20.46
CA ASP A 12 9.45 -13.68 -20.23
C ASP A 12 8.98 -12.60 -19.26
N LEU A 13 9.80 -12.26 -18.28
CA LEU A 13 9.50 -11.18 -17.36
C LEU A 13 9.57 -9.82 -18.06
N ILE A 14 10.57 -9.61 -18.92
CA ILE A 14 10.71 -8.41 -19.75
C ILE A 14 9.48 -8.26 -20.66
N ARG A 15 9.03 -9.35 -21.30
CA ARG A 15 7.84 -9.37 -22.16
C ARG A 15 6.57 -9.00 -21.38
N ARG A 16 6.37 -9.59 -20.19
CA ARG A 16 5.23 -9.27 -19.32
C ARG A 16 5.22 -7.81 -18.90
N ALA A 17 6.36 -7.26 -18.48
CA ALA A 17 6.49 -5.87 -18.07
C ALA A 17 6.13 -4.90 -19.20
N LYS A 18 6.61 -5.16 -20.44
CA LYS A 18 6.25 -4.35 -21.61
C LYS A 18 4.76 -4.41 -21.95
N ARG A 19 4.12 -5.59 -21.85
CA ARG A 19 2.66 -5.71 -22.04
C ARG A 19 1.87 -4.93 -20.99
N ALA A 20 2.28 -5.02 -19.73
CA ALA A 20 1.67 -4.24 -18.66
C ALA A 20 1.84 -2.73 -18.90
N SER A 21 3.02 -2.30 -19.38
CA SER A 21 3.30 -0.93 -19.76
C SER A 21 2.35 -0.41 -20.83
N ALA A 22 2.19 -1.17 -21.93
CA ALA A 22 1.29 -0.80 -23.01
C ALA A 22 -0.18 -0.69 -22.56
N ARG A 23 -0.61 -1.60 -21.68
CA ARG A 23 -2.00 -1.61 -21.16
C ARG A 23 -2.30 -0.45 -20.20
N THR A 24 -1.32 -0.07 -19.38
CA THR A 24 -1.52 0.92 -18.30
C THR A 24 -1.13 2.33 -18.70
N GLY A 25 -0.44 2.50 -19.84
CA GLY A 25 0.14 3.77 -20.27
C GLY A 25 1.36 4.21 -19.45
N LYS A 26 1.76 3.45 -18.42
CA LYS A 26 2.94 3.72 -17.60
C LYS A 26 4.18 3.07 -18.22
N SER A 27 5.30 3.78 -18.28
CA SER A 27 6.57 3.17 -18.72
C SER A 27 7.06 2.10 -17.74
N VAL A 28 7.83 1.13 -18.22
CA VAL A 28 8.50 0.12 -17.35
C VAL A 28 9.36 0.80 -16.28
N SER A 29 10.09 1.85 -16.63
CA SER A 29 10.89 2.63 -15.69
C SER A 29 10.03 3.27 -14.59
N GLN A 30 8.84 3.78 -14.93
CA GLN A 30 7.91 4.35 -13.96
C GLN A 30 7.35 3.28 -13.03
N MET A 31 6.95 2.11 -13.56
CA MET A 31 6.47 1.00 -12.71
C MET A 31 7.52 0.52 -11.72
N VAL A 32 8.78 0.38 -12.17
CA VAL A 32 9.89 -0.01 -11.30
C VAL A 32 10.20 1.09 -10.27
N GLY A 33 10.15 2.36 -10.68
CA GLY A 33 10.32 3.48 -9.74
C GLY A 33 9.20 3.58 -8.69
N ASP A 34 7.95 3.30 -9.09
CA ASP A 34 6.82 3.20 -8.16
C ASP A 34 7.07 2.08 -7.14
N PHE A 35 7.54 0.91 -7.60
CA PHE A 35 7.90 -0.20 -6.71
C PHE A 35 9.05 0.14 -5.77
N PHE A 36 10.15 0.74 -6.25
CA PHE A 36 11.27 1.11 -5.37
C PHE A 36 10.87 2.11 -4.29
N ARG A 37 9.94 3.03 -4.57
CA ARG A 37 9.37 3.92 -3.55
C ARG A 37 8.63 3.16 -2.45
N THR A 38 8.02 2.02 -2.76
CA THR A 38 7.42 1.15 -1.73
C THR A 38 8.46 0.41 -0.89
N LEU A 39 9.67 0.18 -1.41
CA LEU A 39 10.76 -0.44 -0.63
C LEU A 39 11.38 0.52 0.40
N GLU A 40 11.27 1.84 0.16
CA GLU A 40 11.73 2.87 1.09
C GLU A 40 10.76 3.12 2.25
N GLN A 41 9.52 2.62 2.15
CA GLN A 41 8.54 2.72 3.22
C GLN A 41 8.82 1.62 4.24
N ASP A 42 9.37 2.00 5.38
CA ASP A 42 9.37 1.16 6.57
C ASP A 42 7.89 0.78 6.85
N PRO A 43 7.51 -0.51 6.96
CA PRO A 43 6.13 -0.88 7.28
C PRO A 43 5.62 -0.26 8.59
N ALA A 44 6.52 0.22 9.47
CA ALA A 44 6.18 0.99 10.65
C ALA A 44 5.67 2.43 10.35
N GLN A 45 5.79 2.89 9.10
CA GLN A 45 5.49 4.25 8.67
C GLN A 45 4.35 4.29 7.64
N GLU A 46 3.41 3.34 7.69
CA GLU A 46 2.08 3.58 7.15
C GLU A 46 1.46 4.75 7.92
N GLU A 47 1.68 5.97 7.42
CA GLU A 47 0.95 7.13 7.89
C GLU A 47 -0.54 6.83 7.76
N LEU A 48 -1.20 6.63 8.90
CA LEU A 48 -2.64 6.50 8.98
C LEU A 48 -3.29 7.56 8.09
N SER A 49 -4.25 7.15 7.25
CA SER A 49 -4.94 8.11 6.39
C SER A 49 -5.52 9.26 7.23
N PRO A 50 -5.67 10.48 6.68
CA PRO A 50 -6.16 11.63 7.46
C PRO A 50 -7.48 11.35 8.22
N ARG A 51 -8.36 10.54 7.62
CA ARG A 51 -9.60 10.08 8.27
C ARG A 51 -9.34 9.18 9.48
N VAL A 52 -8.39 8.26 9.38
CA VAL A 52 -8.03 7.36 10.47
C VAL A 52 -7.29 8.10 11.58
N LYS A 53 -6.39 9.05 11.24
CA LYS A 53 -5.75 9.95 12.22
C LYS A 53 -6.78 10.75 13.01
N ALA A 54 -7.84 11.24 12.36
CA ALA A 54 -8.91 11.99 13.02
C ALA A 54 -9.74 11.13 14.00
N LEU A 55 -9.75 9.81 13.85
CA LEU A 55 -10.44 8.86 14.73
C LEU A 55 -9.54 8.33 15.85
N LEU A 56 -8.23 8.53 15.75
CA LEU A 56 -7.26 8.08 16.75
C LEU A 56 -7.48 8.84 18.06
N GLY A 57 -7.72 8.12 19.16
CA GLY A 57 -7.97 8.70 20.49
C GLY A 57 -9.44 9.07 20.77
N VAL A 58 -10.37 8.79 19.85
CA VAL A 58 -11.81 8.98 20.10
C VAL A 58 -12.35 7.95 21.10
N LEU A 59 -11.75 6.75 21.13
CA LEU A 59 -12.16 5.70 22.05
C LEU A 59 -11.47 5.83 23.42
N PRO A 60 -12.19 5.56 24.52
CA PRO A 60 -11.61 5.45 25.85
C PRO A 60 -10.48 4.40 25.89
N PRO A 61 -9.43 4.59 26.70
CA PRO A 61 -8.34 3.62 26.86
C PRO A 61 -8.78 2.25 27.39
N SER A 62 -9.97 2.18 28.00
CA SER A 62 -10.54 0.98 28.58
C SER A 62 -11.34 0.12 27.58
N VAL A 63 -11.57 0.62 26.36
CA VAL A 63 -12.33 -0.13 25.34
C VAL A 63 -11.51 -1.33 24.88
N CYS A 64 -12.13 -2.50 24.92
CA CYS A 64 -11.56 -3.75 24.43
C CYS A 64 -12.32 -4.30 23.23
N GLU A 65 -11.81 -5.39 22.66
CA GLU A 65 -12.40 -6.01 21.47
C GLU A 65 -13.78 -6.62 21.75
N GLU A 66 -14.01 -7.04 23.00
CA GLU A 66 -15.29 -7.57 23.46
C GLU A 66 -16.39 -6.51 23.41
N ASP A 67 -16.09 -5.25 23.76
CA ASP A 67 -17.05 -4.13 23.66
C ASP A 67 -17.50 -3.92 22.21
N TRP A 68 -16.56 -4.05 21.26
CA TRP A 68 -16.84 -3.94 19.83
C TRP A 68 -17.72 -5.09 19.33
N ARG A 69 -17.45 -6.31 19.77
CA ARG A 69 -18.26 -7.49 19.41
C ARG A 69 -19.69 -7.37 19.93
N ALA A 70 -19.86 -6.95 21.19
CA ALA A 70 -21.18 -6.71 21.78
C ALA A 70 -21.96 -5.63 21.02
N HIS A 71 -21.30 -4.53 20.64
CA HIS A 71 -21.91 -3.47 19.82
C HIS A 71 -22.39 -4.00 18.45
N LEU A 72 -21.60 -4.85 17.78
CA LEU A 72 -21.98 -5.43 16.49
C LEU A 72 -23.18 -6.37 16.61
N GLU A 73 -23.25 -7.18 17.67
CA GLU A 73 -24.39 -8.05 17.93
C GLU A 73 -25.68 -7.24 18.14
N GLU A 74 -25.63 -6.16 18.94
CA GLU A 74 -26.77 -5.28 19.19
C GLU A 74 -27.20 -4.52 17.92
N LYS A 75 -26.25 -4.07 17.10
CA LYS A 75 -26.53 -3.30 15.88
C LYS A 75 -27.18 -4.13 14.77
N HIS A 76 -26.91 -5.43 14.72
CA HIS A 76 -27.37 -6.33 13.68
C HIS A 76 -28.52 -7.26 14.11
N GLN A 77 -29.04 -7.08 15.33
CA GLN A 77 -30.34 -7.60 15.78
C GLN A 77 -31.47 -6.63 15.43
#